data_AF-A0A2M8JAS1-F1
#
_entry.id   AF-A0A2M8JAS1-F1
#
_cell.length_a   1.000
_cell.length_b   1.000
_cell.length_c   1.000
_cell.angle_alpha   90.00
_cell.angle_beta   90.00
_cell.angle_gamma   90.00
#
_symmetry.space_group_name_H-M   'P 1'
#
loop_
_entity.id
_entity.type
_entity.pdbx_description
1 polymer ?
#
loop_
_entity_poly.entity_id
_entity_poly.type
_entity_poly.pdbx_seq_one_letter_code
_entity_poly.pdbx_strand_id
1 'polypeptide(L)'
;MVTEFLTKTTLMKKIVILTFMALLSLNTYSQKKTRGEAERSGAKTTAKPTAAAGLAKVDNLVAEVKKGNFQLTITENGKEKDAIIIKPADANFKPTNCKLTVVTASGTKLYLLSWTEVTQQKTDLKTEDTTTNYSVIYEIASKKQVFSNTQSNTHIVEKVFLDKNKTASETREKMRKDGFEFILNADGSVTQKGKKQDIKWIYDTVKMEYVVKK
;
A
#
# COMPACT_ATOMS: atom_id res chain seq x y z
N MET A 1 -28.69 16.89 -64.62
CA MET A 1 -28.80 15.46 -64.26
C MET A 1 -27.35 14.95 -64.24
N VAL A 2 -26.67 14.89 -63.08
CA VAL A 2 -26.80 13.87 -62.00
C VAL A 2 -26.49 12.49 -62.64
N THR A 3 -25.44 11.73 -62.35
CA THR A 3 -24.44 11.69 -61.26
C THR A 3 -23.35 10.64 -61.62
N GLU A 4 -22.28 10.60 -60.82
CA GLU A 4 -21.61 9.37 -60.31
C GLU A 4 -20.71 8.53 -61.24
N PHE A 5 -19.39 8.50 -60.94
CA PHE A 5 -18.66 7.57 -60.04
C PHE A 5 -18.37 6.23 -60.72
N LEU A 6 -17.08 5.86 -60.80
CA LEU A 6 -16.62 4.56 -60.28
C LEU A 6 -15.10 4.45 -60.21
N THR A 7 -14.65 4.00 -59.05
CA THR A 7 -13.36 3.42 -58.68
C THR A 7 -13.16 2.02 -59.25
N LYS A 8 -11.92 1.64 -59.59
CA LYS A 8 -11.31 0.28 -59.58
C LYS A 8 -9.85 0.40 -60.04
N THR A 9 -8.84 -0.39 -59.68
CA THR A 9 -8.57 -1.48 -58.72
C THR A 9 -7.08 -1.82 -58.97
N THR A 10 -6.31 -2.02 -57.89
CA THR A 10 -5.18 -2.96 -57.65
C THR A 10 -4.37 -3.48 -58.87
N LEU A 11 -3.03 -3.58 -58.86
CA LEU A 11 -2.24 -4.59 -58.13
C LEU A 11 -0.78 -4.56 -58.63
N MET A 12 0.22 -4.76 -57.76
CA MET A 12 1.42 -5.60 -57.97
C MET A 12 2.44 -5.36 -56.83
N LYS A 13 2.64 -6.31 -55.92
CA LYS A 13 3.56 -7.48 -55.98
C LYS A 13 5.05 -7.11 -56.06
N LYS A 14 5.69 -7.20 -54.88
CA LYS A 14 7.06 -7.71 -54.62
C LYS A 14 8.20 -7.13 -55.45
N ILE A 15 8.90 -6.11 -54.95
CA ILE A 15 10.37 -6.03 -55.03
C ILE A 15 10.91 -5.38 -53.74
N VAL A 16 11.69 -6.18 -53.02
CA VAL A 16 12.56 -5.83 -51.89
C VAL A 16 13.76 -5.05 -52.44
N ILE A 17 14.27 -4.02 -51.75
CA ILE A 17 15.71 -3.74 -51.51
C ILE A 17 15.96 -2.25 -51.14
N LEU A 18 16.64 -2.08 -49.99
CA LEU A 18 17.48 -0.95 -49.55
C LEU A 18 16.92 0.48 -49.54
N THR A 19 16.54 0.94 -48.35
CA THR A 19 16.95 2.28 -47.89
C THR A 19 17.17 2.23 -46.37
N PHE A 20 18.39 1.82 -46.02
CA PHE A 20 18.94 1.80 -44.67
C PHE A 20 19.70 3.12 -44.43
N MET A 21 19.68 3.61 -43.20
CA MET A 21 20.58 4.63 -42.64
C MET A 21 20.47 6.06 -43.17
N ALA A 22 19.63 6.85 -42.52
CA ALA A 22 20.05 8.13 -41.94
C ALA A 22 18.95 8.60 -40.97
N LEU A 23 19.35 9.28 -39.90
CA LEU A 23 18.53 9.86 -38.83
C LEU A 23 18.23 8.89 -37.69
N LEU A 24 19.08 8.92 -36.67
CA LEU A 24 18.76 8.96 -35.23
C LEU A 24 20.08 8.99 -34.46
N SER A 25 20.69 10.17 -34.35
CA SER A 25 21.77 10.42 -33.39
C SER A 25 21.33 11.57 -32.49
N LEU A 26 20.88 11.24 -31.28
CA LEU A 26 20.99 12.04 -30.06
C LEU A 26 20.32 11.21 -28.94
N ASN A 27 21.14 10.61 -28.08
CA ASN A 27 20.90 10.41 -26.64
C ASN A 27 22.16 9.75 -26.05
N THR A 28 23.07 10.59 -25.59
CA THR A 28 24.16 10.21 -24.68
C THR A 28 23.63 10.17 -23.24
N TYR A 29 24.33 9.37 -22.44
CA TYR A 29 24.32 9.23 -20.98
C TYR A 29 23.46 8.14 -20.34
N SER A 30 24.13 7.01 -20.04
CA SER A 30 23.97 6.32 -18.76
C SER A 30 25.36 5.97 -18.24
N GLN A 31 25.89 6.77 -17.30
CA GLN A 31 27.05 6.39 -16.51
C GLN A 31 26.60 5.88 -15.15
N LYS A 32 26.82 4.58 -14.97
CA LYS A 32 26.80 3.85 -13.71
C LYS A 32 27.73 4.53 -12.71
N LYS A 33 27.18 5.08 -11.62
CA LYS A 33 27.95 5.74 -10.57
C LYS A 33 28.75 4.71 -9.77
N THR A 34 30.05 4.67 -10.01
CA THR A 34 31.05 4.11 -9.09
C THR A 34 31.21 5.07 -7.90
N ARG A 35 31.38 4.47 -6.73
CA ARG A 35 31.61 5.09 -5.43
C ARG A 35 33.01 5.74 -5.42
N GLY A 36 33.12 6.98 -4.95
CA GLY A 36 34.38 7.68 -4.73
C GLY A 36 34.13 9.06 -4.12
N GLU A 37 34.88 9.38 -3.07
CA GLU A 37 34.76 10.54 -2.18
C GLU A 37 35.21 11.89 -2.80
N ALA A 38 34.75 12.97 -2.13
CA ALA A 38 35.24 14.37 -2.15
C ALA A 38 35.02 15.18 -3.45
N GLU A 39 34.74 16.49 -3.46
CA GLU A 39 34.35 17.53 -2.51
C GLU A 39 33.88 18.73 -3.37
N ARG A 40 33.02 19.59 -2.80
CA ARG A 40 32.81 21.03 -3.10
C ARG A 40 32.68 21.49 -4.58
N SER A 41 31.48 21.90 -4.95
CA SER A 41 31.22 23.30 -5.36
C SER A 41 29.72 23.55 -5.48
N GLY A 42 29.28 24.68 -4.95
CA GLY A 42 27.87 25.04 -4.80
C GLY A 42 27.22 25.48 -6.10
N ALA A 43 26.13 24.82 -6.45
CA ALA A 43 25.05 25.40 -7.24
C ALA A 43 23.73 25.05 -6.54
N LYS A 44 23.18 26.04 -5.83
CA LYS A 44 21.90 25.96 -5.13
C LYS A 44 20.78 25.94 -6.17
N THR A 45 20.50 24.76 -6.70
CA THR A 45 19.24 24.51 -7.41
C THR A 45 18.15 24.40 -6.34
N THR A 46 17.27 25.38 -6.33
CA THR A 46 16.01 25.36 -5.57
C THR A 46 15.23 24.13 -6.01
N ALA A 47 15.33 23.07 -5.22
CA ALA A 47 14.43 21.93 -5.30
C ALA A 47 13.01 22.48 -5.14
N LYS A 48 12.26 22.51 -6.24
CA LYS A 48 10.80 22.60 -6.21
C LYS A 48 10.33 21.60 -5.15
N PRO A 49 9.46 21.98 -4.19
CA PRO A 49 9.02 21.04 -3.18
C PRO A 49 8.35 19.89 -3.91
N THR A 50 9.01 18.74 -3.93
CA THR A 50 8.38 17.48 -4.26
C THR A 50 7.25 17.37 -3.26
N ALA A 51 6.02 17.62 -3.71
CA ALA A 51 4.84 17.33 -2.92
C ALA A 51 5.04 15.90 -2.40
N ALA A 52 5.08 15.73 -1.08
CA ALA A 52 5.28 14.43 -0.47
C ALA A 52 4.23 13.50 -1.09
N ALA A 53 4.65 12.60 -1.97
CA ALA A 53 3.74 11.65 -2.56
C ALA A 53 3.24 10.81 -1.38
N GLY A 54 1.93 10.89 -1.12
CA GLY A 54 1.32 10.16 0.00
C GLY A 54 1.69 8.68 -0.04
N LEU A 55 1.59 8.02 1.11
CA LEU A 55 1.95 6.62 1.31
C LEU A 55 1.25 5.67 0.34
N ALA A 56 0.01 6.00 -0.04
CA ALA A 56 -0.73 5.35 -1.12
C ALA A 56 -1.75 6.33 -1.72
N LYS A 57 -2.13 6.13 -2.99
CA LYS A 57 -3.15 6.94 -3.66
C LYS A 57 -4.03 6.05 -4.54
N VAL A 58 -5.32 6.34 -4.55
CA VAL A 58 -6.28 5.80 -5.53
C VAL A 58 -7.38 6.83 -5.76
N ASP A 59 -7.82 6.99 -7.00
CA ASP A 59 -8.80 8.03 -7.37
C ASP A 59 -8.42 9.40 -6.79
N ASN A 60 -9.31 10.01 -6.03
CA ASN A 60 -9.14 11.29 -5.35
C ASN A 60 -8.69 11.16 -3.88
N LEU A 61 -8.30 9.96 -3.45
CA LEU A 61 -7.90 9.66 -2.07
C LEU A 61 -6.39 9.50 -1.96
N VAL A 62 -5.82 10.06 -0.89
CA VAL A 62 -4.40 9.92 -0.55
C VAL A 62 -4.29 9.46 0.90
N ALA A 63 -3.71 8.29 1.13
CA ALA A 63 -3.28 7.87 2.46
C ALA A 63 -1.96 8.56 2.78
N GLU A 64 -1.90 9.37 3.83
CA GLU A 64 -0.71 10.14 4.19
C GLU A 64 -0.61 10.39 5.69
N VAL A 65 0.61 10.71 6.14
CA VAL A 65 0.83 11.29 7.46
C VAL A 65 0.88 12.79 7.32
N LYS A 66 -0.07 13.49 7.93
CA LYS A 66 -0.24 14.94 7.78
C LYS A 66 -0.79 15.53 9.05
N LYS A 67 -0.22 16.68 9.48
CA LYS A 67 -0.62 17.41 10.70
C LYS A 67 -0.70 16.51 11.96
N GLY A 68 0.24 15.56 12.10
CA GLY A 68 0.30 14.64 13.24
C GLY A 68 -0.70 13.49 13.20
N ASN A 69 -1.38 13.25 12.08
CA ASN A 69 -2.33 12.16 11.90
C ASN A 69 -1.95 11.28 10.72
N PHE A 70 -2.20 9.99 10.84
CA PHE A 70 -2.37 9.11 9.69
C PHE A 70 -3.82 9.23 9.22
N GLN A 71 -4.02 9.62 7.97
CA GLN A 71 -5.34 9.97 7.44
C GLN A 71 -5.51 9.58 5.98
N LEU A 72 -6.77 9.47 5.54
CA LEU A 72 -7.16 9.50 4.13
C LEU A 72 -7.60 10.92 3.77
N THR A 73 -6.76 11.63 3.01
CA THR A 73 -7.10 12.94 2.46
C THR A 73 -7.96 12.77 1.21
N ILE A 74 -9.09 13.47 1.17
CA ILE A 74 -10.01 13.52 0.04
C ILE A 74 -9.73 14.80 -0.75
N THR A 75 -9.45 14.65 -2.03
CA THR A 75 -9.16 15.76 -2.93
C THR A 75 -10.31 16.02 -3.90
N GLU A 76 -10.50 17.28 -4.27
CA GLU A 76 -11.47 17.70 -5.27
C GLU A 76 -10.83 18.83 -6.09
N ASN A 77 -10.82 18.71 -7.43
CA ASN A 77 -10.17 19.67 -8.33
C ASN A 77 -8.71 19.97 -7.96
N GLY A 78 -7.98 18.95 -7.49
CA GLY A 78 -6.57 19.06 -7.09
C GLY A 78 -6.32 19.75 -5.75
N LYS A 79 -7.37 20.11 -5.00
CA LYS A 79 -7.27 20.70 -3.67
C LYS A 79 -7.78 19.74 -2.60
N GLU A 80 -7.22 19.83 -1.40
CA GLU A 80 -7.75 19.13 -0.24
C GLU A 80 -9.16 19.65 0.06
N LYS A 81 -10.12 18.73 0.05
CA LYS A 81 -11.52 19.00 0.37
C LYS A 81 -11.86 18.55 1.78
N ASP A 82 -11.32 17.41 2.18
CA ASP A 82 -11.65 16.76 3.45
C ASP A 82 -10.62 15.72 3.86
N ALA A 83 -10.78 15.12 5.04
CA ALA A 83 -9.99 13.98 5.49
C ALA A 83 -10.76 13.04 6.43
N ILE A 84 -10.41 11.76 6.38
CA ILE A 84 -10.78 10.76 7.39
C ILE A 84 -9.54 10.49 8.25
N ILE A 85 -9.57 10.89 9.51
CA ILE A 85 -8.48 10.63 10.46
C ILE A 85 -8.58 9.16 10.89
N ILE A 86 -7.49 8.41 10.68
CA ILE A 86 -7.41 6.99 11.02
C ILE A 86 -6.89 6.84 12.46
N LYS A 87 -5.75 7.48 12.74
CA LYS A 87 -5.13 7.54 14.07
C LYS A 87 -4.15 8.70 14.16
N PRO A 88 -3.81 9.15 15.37
CA PRO A 88 -2.63 9.97 15.59
C PRO A 88 -1.37 9.26 15.08
N ALA A 89 -0.45 10.03 14.51
CA ALA A 89 0.85 9.59 14.04
C ALA A 89 1.92 10.35 14.82
N ASP A 90 2.66 9.63 15.67
CA ASP A 90 3.83 10.16 16.34
C ASP A 90 5.08 10.11 15.41
N ALA A 91 6.22 10.58 15.90
CA ALA A 91 7.47 10.62 15.13
C ALA A 91 8.01 9.21 14.77
N ASN A 92 7.58 8.17 15.49
CA ASN A 92 7.98 6.79 15.29
C ASN A 92 7.00 6.02 14.38
N PHE A 93 5.84 6.60 14.07
CA PHE A 93 4.88 6.02 13.15
C PHE A 93 5.46 5.97 11.73
N LYS A 94 5.98 4.80 11.36
CA LYS A 94 6.56 4.51 10.05
C LYS A 94 5.86 3.30 9.43
N PRO A 95 4.61 3.46 8.95
CA PRO A 95 3.89 2.36 8.35
C PRO A 95 4.61 1.91 7.08
N THR A 96 4.64 0.60 6.88
CA THR A 96 5.16 -0.02 5.65
C THR A 96 4.03 -0.72 4.93
N ASN A 97 4.25 -1.13 3.67
CA ASN A 97 3.26 -1.83 2.86
C ASN A 97 1.89 -1.12 2.79
N CYS A 98 1.90 0.23 2.85
CA CYS A 98 0.68 1.01 2.74
C CYS A 98 0.10 0.83 1.34
N LYS A 99 -1.14 0.34 1.24
CA LYS A 99 -1.86 0.16 -0.02
C LYS A 99 -3.27 0.66 0.14
N LEU A 100 -3.76 1.34 -0.89
CA LEU A 100 -5.12 1.82 -0.98
C LEU A 100 -5.72 1.32 -2.29
N THR A 101 -6.82 0.59 -2.21
CA THR A 101 -7.43 -0.08 -3.37
C THR A 101 -8.93 0.09 -3.37
N VAL A 102 -9.53 0.13 -4.56
CA VAL A 102 -10.98 0.12 -4.72
C VAL A 102 -11.49 -1.30 -4.51
N VAL A 103 -12.60 -1.43 -3.78
CA VAL A 103 -13.33 -2.68 -3.57
C VAL A 103 -14.76 -2.48 -4.05
N THR A 104 -15.29 -3.40 -4.84
CA THR A 104 -16.71 -3.41 -5.18
C THR A 104 -17.38 -4.53 -4.39
N ALA A 105 -18.27 -4.17 -3.45
CA ALA A 105 -18.99 -5.13 -2.61
C ALA A 105 -20.48 -4.83 -2.69
N SER A 106 -21.30 -5.84 -3.04
CA SER A 106 -22.75 -5.69 -3.21
C SER A 106 -23.14 -4.54 -4.16
N GLY A 107 -22.32 -4.28 -5.19
CA GLY A 107 -22.50 -3.17 -6.14
C GLY A 107 -22.05 -1.79 -5.63
N THR A 108 -21.63 -1.68 -4.37
CA THR A 108 -21.14 -0.43 -3.78
C THR A 108 -19.61 -0.34 -3.92
N LYS A 109 -19.14 0.83 -4.37
CA LYS A 109 -17.71 1.16 -4.41
C LYS A 109 -17.23 1.58 -3.01
N LEU A 110 -16.30 0.81 -2.47
CA LEU A 110 -15.64 1.01 -1.19
C LEU A 110 -14.12 1.11 -1.39
N TYR A 111 -13.38 1.40 -0.32
CA TYR A 111 -11.93 1.54 -0.37
C TYR A 111 -11.27 0.77 0.75
N LEU A 112 -10.39 -0.16 0.40
CA LEU A 112 -9.56 -0.91 1.34
C LEU A 112 -8.22 -0.21 1.51
N LEU A 113 -7.97 0.27 2.73
CA LEU A 113 -6.66 0.71 3.18
C LEU A 113 -6.01 -0.41 4.01
N SER A 114 -4.78 -0.78 3.63
CA SER A 114 -3.96 -1.72 4.41
C SER A 114 -2.59 -1.15 4.69
N TRP A 115 -2.04 -1.40 5.86
CA TRP A 115 -0.66 -1.03 6.23
C TRP A 115 -0.11 -1.98 7.28
N THR A 116 1.22 -1.99 7.40
CA THR A 116 1.95 -2.77 8.40
C THR A 116 2.66 -1.84 9.37
N GLU A 117 2.52 -2.11 10.66
CA GLU A 117 3.28 -1.47 11.73
C GLU A 117 4.24 -2.49 12.37
N VAL A 118 5.42 -2.02 12.77
CA VAL A 118 6.36 -2.83 13.57
C VAL A 118 6.58 -2.11 14.89
N THR A 119 6.42 -2.83 15.98
CA THR A 119 6.71 -2.35 17.33
C THR A 119 7.75 -3.27 17.96
N GLN A 120 8.83 -2.67 18.46
CA GLN A 120 9.87 -3.39 19.20
C GLN A 120 9.79 -2.98 20.67
N GLN A 121 9.76 -3.97 21.56
CA GLN A 121 9.98 -3.80 22.98
C GLN A 121 11.23 -4.57 23.38
N LYS A 122 12.18 -3.89 24.02
CA LYS A 122 13.46 -4.48 24.39
C LYS A 122 13.81 -4.18 25.84
N THR A 123 14.27 -5.20 26.53
CA THR A 123 14.87 -5.20 27.86
C THR A 123 16.14 -6.03 27.82
N ASP A 124 16.90 -6.05 28.91
CA ASP A 124 18.12 -6.87 29.02
C ASP A 124 17.85 -8.38 28.95
N LEU A 125 16.63 -8.81 29.29
CA LEU A 125 16.26 -10.23 29.33
C LEU A 125 15.33 -10.64 28.20
N LYS A 126 14.74 -9.69 27.47
CA LYS A 126 13.67 -9.99 26.53
C LYS A 126 13.61 -8.98 25.41
N THR A 127 13.45 -9.48 24.18
CA THR A 127 13.08 -8.69 23.01
C THR A 127 11.78 -9.23 22.44
N GLU A 128 10.83 -8.34 22.17
CA GLU A 128 9.58 -8.63 21.47
C GLU A 128 9.47 -7.74 20.23
N ASP A 129 9.53 -8.35 19.05
CA ASP A 129 9.28 -7.68 17.78
C ASP A 129 7.88 -8.08 17.29
N THR A 130 6.93 -7.15 17.33
CA THR A 130 5.56 -7.35 16.86
C THR A 130 5.38 -6.70 15.51
N THR A 131 5.03 -7.49 14.50
CA THR A 131 4.52 -7.00 13.22
C THR A 131 3.01 -7.07 13.22
N THR A 132 2.34 -5.94 13.01
CA THR A 132 0.88 -5.82 12.97
C THR A 132 0.41 -5.37 11.60
N ASN A 133 -0.45 -6.15 10.96
CA ASN A 133 -1.09 -5.83 9.71
C ASN A 133 -2.51 -5.33 9.97
N TYR A 134 -2.84 -4.19 9.37
CA TYR A 134 -4.16 -3.58 9.42
C TYR A 134 -4.81 -3.65 8.05
N SER A 135 -6.11 -3.90 8.02
CA SER A 135 -6.94 -3.87 6.82
C SER A 135 -8.28 -3.26 7.18
N VAL A 136 -8.58 -2.09 6.63
CA VAL A 136 -9.75 -1.30 6.98
C VAL A 136 -10.46 -0.88 5.71
N ILE A 137 -11.78 -1.11 5.67
CA ILE A 137 -12.62 -0.75 4.53
C ILE A 137 -13.44 0.48 4.90
N TYR A 138 -13.41 1.47 4.02
CA TYR A 138 -14.14 2.72 4.17
C TYR A 138 -15.19 2.88 3.07
N GLU A 139 -16.33 3.43 3.48
CA GLU A 139 -17.28 4.09 2.59
C GLU A 139 -17.01 5.60 2.70
N ILE A 140 -16.69 6.24 1.58
CA ILE A 140 -16.11 7.59 1.57
C ILE A 140 -17.19 8.68 1.59
N ALA A 141 -18.34 8.45 0.97
CA ALA A 141 -19.40 9.47 0.89
C ALA A 141 -19.93 9.85 2.28
N SER A 142 -20.08 8.86 3.16
CA SER A 142 -20.47 8.99 4.57
C SER A 142 -19.28 9.04 5.53
N LYS A 143 -18.04 8.91 5.02
CA LYS A 143 -16.79 8.85 5.80
C LYS A 143 -16.81 7.77 6.88
N LYS A 144 -17.47 6.66 6.61
CA LYS A 144 -17.69 5.58 7.58
C LYS A 144 -16.64 4.49 7.41
N GLN A 145 -16.03 4.07 8.51
CA GLN A 145 -15.34 2.79 8.57
C GLN A 145 -16.39 1.68 8.62
N VAL A 146 -16.43 0.84 7.59
CA VAL A 146 -17.45 -0.21 7.45
C VAL A 146 -16.95 -1.61 7.82
N PHE A 147 -15.63 -1.78 7.92
CA PHE A 147 -14.98 -3.01 8.40
C PHE A 147 -13.55 -2.72 8.85
N SER A 148 -13.04 -3.52 9.80
CA SER A 148 -11.65 -3.50 10.21
C SER A 148 -11.16 -4.88 10.62
N ASN A 149 -9.92 -5.20 10.24
CA ASN A 149 -9.19 -6.37 10.70
C ASN A 149 -7.78 -5.98 11.14
N THR A 150 -7.33 -6.59 12.24
CA THR A 150 -5.97 -6.47 12.76
C THR A 150 -5.43 -7.87 13.00
N GLN A 151 -4.24 -8.14 12.45
CA GLN A 151 -3.51 -9.38 12.65
C GLN A 151 -2.11 -9.06 13.13
N SER A 152 -1.62 -9.73 14.16
CA SER A 152 -0.25 -9.55 14.64
C SER A 152 0.54 -10.85 14.67
N ASN A 153 1.85 -10.71 14.48
CA ASN A 153 2.83 -11.75 14.68
C ASN A 153 3.96 -11.19 15.55
N THR A 154 4.10 -11.71 16.76
CA THR A 154 5.12 -11.33 17.73
C THR A 154 6.20 -12.39 17.79
N HIS A 155 7.43 -11.99 17.49
CA HIS A 155 8.63 -12.78 17.70
C HIS A 155 9.24 -12.39 19.06
N ILE A 156 9.36 -13.37 19.96
CA ILE A 156 9.84 -13.18 21.32
C ILE A 156 11.14 -13.96 21.48
N VAL A 157 12.21 -13.26 21.87
CA VAL A 157 13.49 -13.85 22.28
C VAL A 157 13.73 -13.50 23.74
N GLU A 158 13.88 -14.51 24.60
CA GLU A 158 14.01 -14.35 26.04
C GLU A 158 15.23 -15.08 26.58
N LYS A 159 16.01 -14.40 27.42
CA LYS A 159 17.08 -14.98 28.22
C LYS A 159 16.49 -15.49 29.53
N VAL A 160 16.56 -16.80 29.74
CA VAL A 160 16.08 -17.46 30.97
C VAL A 160 17.27 -17.98 31.75
N PHE A 161 17.40 -17.58 33.01
CA PHE A 161 18.43 -18.11 33.91
C PHE A 161 18.03 -19.50 34.40
N LEU A 162 19.00 -20.42 34.41
CA LEU A 162 18.79 -21.82 34.79
C LEU A 162 18.98 -22.07 36.30
N ASP A 163 19.60 -21.11 36.98
CA ASP A 163 19.89 -21.16 38.41
C ASP A 163 19.56 -19.82 39.10
N LYS A 164 19.40 -19.86 40.42
CA LYS A 164 19.04 -18.69 41.23
C LYS A 164 20.14 -17.63 41.27
N ASN A 165 21.41 -18.03 41.12
CA ASN A 165 22.57 -17.15 41.13
C ASN A 165 22.82 -16.50 39.76
N LYS A 166 22.02 -16.85 38.74
CA LYS A 166 22.10 -16.31 37.37
C LYS A 166 23.45 -16.56 36.71
N THR A 167 24.13 -17.66 37.06
CA THR A 167 25.44 -18.00 36.52
C THR A 167 25.34 -18.77 35.20
N ALA A 168 24.21 -19.43 34.95
CA ALA A 168 23.87 -20.11 33.70
C ALA A 168 22.55 -19.57 33.13
N SER A 169 22.48 -19.45 31.81
CA SER A 169 21.28 -19.03 31.10
C SER A 169 21.15 -19.70 29.75
N GLU A 170 19.92 -19.78 29.26
CA GLU A 170 19.61 -20.17 27.89
C GLU A 170 18.77 -19.10 27.20
N THR A 171 18.76 -19.13 25.87
CA THR A 171 17.87 -18.32 25.04
C THR A 171 16.67 -19.16 24.63
N ARG A 172 15.48 -18.62 24.85
CA ARG A 172 14.21 -19.20 24.39
C ARG A 172 13.60 -18.31 23.34
N GLU A 173 13.07 -18.94 22.30
CA GLU A 173 12.37 -18.26 21.22
C GLU A 173 10.92 -18.72 21.15
N LYS A 174 10.00 -17.78 20.93
CA LYS A 174 8.58 -18.05 20.78
C LYS A 174 7.95 -17.14 19.74
N MET A 175 7.16 -17.73 18.85
CA MET A 175 6.28 -17.00 17.95
C MET A 175 4.84 -16.99 18.48
N ARG A 176 4.21 -15.82 18.50
CA ARG A 176 2.80 -15.65 18.83
C ARG A 176 2.08 -14.99 17.67
N LYS A 177 0.97 -15.58 17.25
CA LYS A 177 0.10 -15.01 16.21
C LYS A 177 -1.26 -14.74 16.83
N ASP A 178 -1.74 -13.51 16.72
CA ASP A 178 -3.03 -13.06 17.23
C ASP A 178 -3.87 -12.43 16.12
N GLY A 179 -5.19 -12.49 16.27
CA GLY A 179 -6.16 -12.02 15.27
C GLY A 179 -6.42 -13.00 14.12
N PHE A 180 -7.08 -12.50 13.08
CA PHE A 180 -7.45 -13.26 11.88
C PHE A 180 -6.69 -12.73 10.67
N GLU A 181 -6.30 -13.62 9.77
CA GLU A 181 -5.78 -13.23 8.46
C GLU A 181 -6.92 -12.66 7.62
N PHE A 182 -6.69 -11.49 7.02
CA PHE A 182 -7.66 -10.83 6.15
C PHE A 182 -7.53 -11.32 4.71
N ILE A 183 -8.64 -11.75 4.13
CA ILE A 183 -8.73 -12.12 2.71
C ILE A 183 -9.90 -11.34 2.10
N LEU A 184 -9.62 -10.53 1.08
CA LEU A 184 -10.65 -9.92 0.24
C LEU A 184 -10.96 -10.84 -0.93
N ASN A 185 -12.22 -11.23 -1.07
CA ASN A 185 -12.68 -12.06 -2.17
C ASN A 185 -13.05 -11.22 -3.40
N ALA A 186 -13.09 -11.83 -4.57
CA ALA A 186 -13.39 -11.15 -5.83
C ALA A 186 -14.80 -10.54 -5.89
N ASP A 187 -15.75 -11.08 -5.12
CA ASP A 187 -17.12 -10.57 -4.98
C ASP A 187 -17.26 -9.40 -3.98
N GLY A 188 -16.14 -8.98 -3.39
CA GLY A 188 -16.09 -7.95 -2.36
C GLY A 188 -16.44 -8.44 -0.96
N SER A 189 -16.74 -9.73 -0.76
CA SER A 189 -16.86 -10.30 0.59
C SER A 189 -15.49 -10.40 1.26
N VAL A 190 -15.48 -10.42 2.60
CA VAL A 190 -14.26 -10.58 3.39
C VAL A 190 -14.26 -11.91 4.10
N THR A 191 -13.13 -12.60 4.10
CA THR A 191 -12.89 -13.76 4.96
C THR A 191 -11.82 -13.42 5.98
N GLN A 192 -12.17 -13.58 7.25
CA GLN A 192 -11.23 -13.59 8.38
C GLN A 192 -10.84 -15.03 8.66
N LYS A 193 -9.65 -15.41 8.22
CA LYS A 193 -9.14 -16.77 8.36
C LYS A 193 -8.45 -16.95 9.71
N GLY A 194 -8.91 -17.94 10.48
CA GLY A 194 -8.47 -18.18 11.85
C GLY A 194 -7.88 -19.59 12.00
N LYS A 195 -7.27 -19.87 13.16
CA LYS A 195 -6.72 -21.20 13.44
C LYS A 195 -7.80 -22.28 13.60
N LYS A 196 -8.96 -21.91 14.14
CA LYS A 196 -10.06 -22.83 14.49
C LYS A 196 -11.26 -22.71 13.56
N GLN A 197 -11.49 -21.52 13.03
CA GLN A 197 -12.63 -21.21 12.20
C GLN A 197 -12.32 -20.02 11.30
N ASP A 198 -13.02 -19.96 10.18
CA ASP A 198 -13.04 -18.82 9.29
C ASP A 198 -14.37 -18.10 9.44
N ILE A 199 -14.34 -16.76 9.40
CA ILE A 199 -15.54 -15.93 9.46
C ILE A 199 -15.69 -15.25 8.11
N LYS A 200 -16.85 -15.46 7.46
CA LYS A 200 -17.19 -14.80 6.21
C LYS A 200 -18.09 -13.60 6.49
N TRP A 201 -17.77 -12.48 5.86
CA TRP A 201 -18.45 -11.21 6.02
C TRP A 201 -18.93 -10.71 4.66
N ILE A 202 -20.17 -10.22 4.61
CA ILE A 202 -20.77 -9.62 3.42
C ILE A 202 -21.13 -8.17 3.75
N TYR A 203 -20.90 -7.27 2.81
CA TYR A 203 -21.33 -5.88 2.95
C TYR A 203 -22.85 -5.76 2.81
N ASP A 204 -23.49 -5.28 3.87
CA ASP A 204 -24.91 -4.92 3.91
C ASP A 204 -25.05 -3.43 3.55
N THR A 205 -25.68 -3.15 2.42
CA THR A 205 -25.84 -1.78 1.88
C THR A 205 -26.83 -0.95 2.69
N VAL A 206 -27.77 -1.57 3.39
CA VAL A 206 -28.77 -0.89 4.21
C VAL A 206 -28.15 -0.45 5.53
N LYS A 207 -27.36 -1.33 6.16
CA LYS A 207 -26.65 -1.03 7.42
C LYS A 207 -25.34 -0.27 7.20
N MET A 208 -24.84 -0.27 5.97
CA MET A 208 -23.53 0.27 5.60
C MET A 208 -22.42 -0.33 6.47
N GLU A 209 -22.41 -1.65 6.61
CA GLU A 209 -21.41 -2.37 7.40
C GLU A 209 -21.22 -3.79 6.87
N TYR A 210 -20.08 -4.39 7.15
CA TYR A 210 -19.89 -5.81 6.92
C TYR A 210 -20.55 -6.61 8.04
N VAL A 211 -21.44 -7.54 7.67
CA VAL A 211 -22.13 -8.43 8.59
C VAL A 211 -21.68 -9.87 8.38
N VAL A 212 -21.65 -10.67 9.45
CA VAL A 212 -21.32 -12.10 9.34
C VAL A 212 -22.36 -12.78 8.45
N LYS A 213 -21.89 -13.50 7.44
CA LYS A 213 -22.73 -14.36 6.61
C LYS A 213 -23.22 -15.51 7.48
N LYS A 214 -24.53 -15.52 7.75
CA LYS A 214 -25.20 -16.65 8.41
C LYS A 214 -25.20 -17.87 7.50
#